data_AF-A0A128FI11-F1
#
_entry.id   AF-A0A128FI11-F1
#
_cell.length_a   1.000
_cell.length_b   1.000
_cell.length_c   1.000
_cell.angle_alpha   90.00
_cell.angle_beta   90.00
_cell.angle_gamma   90.00
#
_symmetry.space_group_name_H-M   'P 1'
#
loop_
_entity.id
_entity.type
_entity.pdbx_description
1 polymer ?
#
loop_
_entity_poly.entity_id
_entity_poly.type
_entity_poly.pdbx_seq_one_letter_code
_entity_poly.pdbx_strand_id
1 'polypeptide(L)'
;MNVWRFRLSEPFYFQHAFFDGIVFENDWTKIEHGQIMIKTGYAWDGCSPKWHFFGLVTIGTPDGTLRFSKPWTWEASLVHDILCQFRAELPFTQKQVTHIFRDQLIEAKWPLTSLYVWAVDNLGPQDFPQ
;
A
#
# COMPACT_ATOMS: atom_id res chain seq x y z
N MET A 1 10.22 7.67 20.23
CA MET A 1 10.45 6.37 19.56
C MET A 1 9.29 6.17 18.60
N ASN A 2 9.51 6.26 17.29
CA ASN A 2 8.46 5.95 16.32
C ASN A 2 8.28 4.43 16.32
N VAL A 3 7.19 3.98 16.93
CA VAL A 3 6.82 2.57 17.01
C VAL A 3 6.12 2.23 15.70
N TRP A 4 6.84 1.63 14.76
CA TRP A 4 6.25 1.06 13.55
C TRP A 4 5.18 0.04 13.94
N ARG A 5 4.04 0.03 13.23
CA ARG A 5 2.91 -0.86 13.57
C ARG A 5 3.11 -2.28 13.06
N PHE A 6 3.74 -2.44 11.89
CA PHE A 6 3.96 -3.72 11.25
C PHE A 6 5.42 -3.86 10.81
N ARG A 7 5.92 -5.11 10.82
CA ARG A 7 7.24 -5.47 10.31
C ARG A 7 7.18 -6.83 9.66
N LEU A 8 7.74 -6.96 8.46
CA LEU A 8 7.86 -8.24 7.78
C LEU A 8 8.89 -9.13 8.47
N SER A 9 8.45 -10.32 8.89
CA SER A 9 9.33 -11.41 9.36
C SER A 9 9.87 -12.27 8.20
N GLU A 10 9.18 -12.24 7.06
CA GLU A 10 9.46 -13.01 5.84
C GLU A 10 9.27 -12.10 4.62
N PRO A 11 9.93 -12.39 3.49
CA PRO A 11 9.72 -11.60 2.28
C PRO A 11 8.29 -11.76 1.79
N PHE A 12 7.68 -10.66 1.36
CA PHE A 12 6.33 -10.65 0.80
C PHE A 12 6.39 -10.55 -0.72
N TYR A 13 5.55 -11.31 -1.41
CA TYR A 13 5.50 -11.34 -2.87
C TYR A 13 4.10 -11.00 -3.34
N PHE A 14 4.00 -10.14 -4.35
CA PHE A 14 2.74 -9.76 -4.96
C PHE A 14 2.90 -9.61 -6.48
N GLN A 15 1.94 -10.11 -7.24
CA GLN A 15 1.97 -10.06 -8.70
C GLN A 15 0.92 -9.09 -9.23
N HIS A 16 1.28 -8.33 -10.25
CA HIS A 16 0.35 -7.40 -10.90
C HIS A 16 0.80 -7.10 -12.32
N ALA A 17 -0.15 -6.96 -13.24
CA ALA A 17 0.13 -6.63 -14.65
C ALA A 17 0.89 -5.31 -14.86
N PHE A 18 0.90 -4.41 -13.86
CA PHE A 18 1.65 -3.16 -13.94
C PHE A 18 3.14 -3.33 -13.63
N PHE A 19 3.54 -4.47 -13.08
CA PHE A 19 4.94 -4.80 -12.84
C PHE A 19 5.60 -5.47 -14.05
N ASP A 20 4.82 -5.82 -15.08
CA ASP A 20 5.34 -6.47 -16.28
C ASP A 20 6.29 -5.54 -17.03
N GLY A 21 7.51 -6.03 -17.30
CA GLY A 21 8.55 -5.26 -17.98
C GLY A 21 9.28 -4.25 -17.10
N ILE A 22 8.94 -4.14 -15.81
CA ILE A 22 9.68 -3.29 -14.86
C ILE A 22 10.77 -4.12 -14.18
N VAL A 23 12.00 -3.61 -14.22
CA VAL A 23 13.13 -4.14 -13.46
C VAL A 23 13.61 -3.05 -12.51
N PHE A 24 13.43 -3.28 -11.21
CA PHE A 24 13.80 -2.33 -10.17
C PHE A 24 14.32 -3.09 -8.94
N GLU A 25 15.35 -2.58 -8.28
CA GLU A 25 15.81 -3.12 -7.01
C GLU A 25 16.39 -2.02 -6.15
N ASN A 26 15.99 -1.99 -4.88
CA ASN A 26 16.62 -1.18 -3.83
C ASN A 26 16.75 -2.00 -2.54
N ASP A 27 17.12 -1.34 -1.43
CA ASP A 27 17.34 -1.99 -0.14
C ASP A 27 16.10 -2.68 0.45
N TRP A 28 14.89 -2.29 0.01
CA TRP A 28 13.62 -2.71 0.63
C TRP A 28 12.69 -3.47 -0.33
N THR A 29 12.82 -3.29 -1.64
CA THR A 29 11.97 -3.92 -2.64
C THR A 29 12.73 -4.30 -3.90
N LYS A 30 12.23 -5.32 -4.58
CA LYS A 30 12.68 -5.77 -5.91
C LYS A 30 11.46 -6.01 -6.78
N ILE A 31 11.45 -5.49 -8.00
CA ILE A 31 10.42 -5.73 -9.01
C ILE A 31 11.10 -6.40 -10.19
N GLU A 32 10.61 -7.58 -10.56
CA GLU A 32 11.10 -8.35 -11.70
C GLU A 32 10.01 -9.32 -12.17
N HIS A 33 9.95 -9.62 -13.47
CA HIS A 33 9.04 -10.63 -14.03
C HIS A 33 7.55 -10.47 -13.61
N GLY A 34 7.03 -9.24 -13.52
CA GLY A 34 5.62 -9.02 -13.15
C GLY A 34 5.31 -9.17 -11.67
N GLN A 35 6.35 -9.31 -10.82
CA GLN A 35 6.22 -9.50 -9.38
C GLN A 35 7.00 -8.44 -8.61
N ILE A 36 6.37 -7.88 -7.58
CA ILE A 36 7.04 -7.12 -6.54
C ILE A 36 7.36 -8.05 -5.37
N MET A 37 8.62 -8.03 -4.95
CA MET A 37 9.13 -8.64 -3.72
C MET A 37 9.47 -7.53 -2.74
N ILE A 38 8.97 -7.66 -1.52
CA ILE A 38 9.28 -6.77 -0.41
C ILE A 38 10.19 -7.54 0.55
N LYS A 39 11.38 -6.98 0.79
CA LYS A 39 12.44 -7.63 1.56
C LYS A 39 12.06 -7.72 3.04
N THR A 40 12.52 -8.78 3.69
CA THR A 40 12.33 -9.01 5.13
C THR A 40 12.83 -7.82 5.95
N GLY A 41 12.12 -7.50 7.02
CA GLY A 41 12.50 -6.43 7.93
C GLY A 41 11.96 -5.06 7.56
N TYR A 42 11.32 -4.90 6.39
CA TYR A 42 10.56 -3.69 6.05
C TYR A 42 9.49 -3.44 7.11
N ALA A 43 9.44 -2.20 7.59
CA ALA A 43 8.53 -1.77 8.65
C ALA A 43 7.68 -0.61 8.14
N TRP A 44 6.37 -0.68 8.40
CA TRP A 44 5.41 0.32 7.91
C TRP A 44 4.28 0.55 8.92
N ASP A 45 3.55 1.64 8.70
CA ASP A 45 2.52 2.13 9.63
C ASP A 45 1.08 1.71 9.25
N GLY A 46 0.92 0.83 8.25
CA GLY A 46 -0.38 0.40 7.72
C GLY A 46 -1.08 1.44 6.83
N CYS A 47 -2.27 1.12 6.32
CA CYS A 47 -3.02 2.00 5.43
C CYS A 47 -3.82 3.00 6.28
N SER A 48 -3.19 4.11 6.67
CA SER A 48 -3.86 5.19 7.37
C SER A 48 -3.85 6.47 6.52
N PRO A 49 -5.00 6.92 5.98
CA PRO A 49 -5.16 8.35 5.74
C PRO A 49 -5.19 9.02 7.13
N LYS A 50 -4.08 9.60 7.56
CA LYS A 50 -4.04 10.44 8.79
C LYS A 50 -4.70 11.79 8.49
N TRP A 51 -6.00 11.80 8.19
CA TRP A 51 -6.79 13.03 8.04
C TRP A 51 -7.55 13.29 9.34
N HIS A 52 -7.05 14.25 10.13
CA HIS A 52 -7.80 14.85 11.24
C HIS A 52 -8.95 15.68 10.65
N PHE A 53 -10.12 15.08 10.44
CA PHE A 53 -11.33 15.86 10.15
C PHE A 53 -11.82 16.49 11.45
N PHE A 54 -11.49 17.77 11.68
CA PHE A 54 -12.16 18.65 12.64
C PHE A 54 -12.42 18.06 14.06
N GLY A 55 -11.54 17.19 14.57
CA GLY A 55 -11.66 16.61 15.92
C GLY A 55 -12.92 15.79 16.21
N LEU A 56 -13.72 15.42 15.19
CA LEU A 56 -15.05 14.83 15.41
C LEU A 56 -15.19 13.37 14.96
N VAL A 57 -14.30 12.86 14.10
CA VAL A 57 -14.36 11.45 13.67
C VAL A 57 -12.95 10.92 13.39
N THR A 58 -12.43 10.09 14.29
CA THR A 58 -11.42 9.10 13.91
C THR A 58 -12.17 8.07 13.06
N ILE A 59 -12.17 8.19 11.74
CA ILE A 59 -12.55 7.05 10.89
C ILE A 59 -11.41 6.05 11.07
N GLY A 60 -11.57 5.24 12.11
CA GLY A 60 -10.64 4.20 12.49
C GLY A 60 -10.44 3.26 11.32
N THR A 61 -9.17 3.00 11.06
CA THR A 61 -8.63 2.08 10.07
C THR A 61 -9.51 0.84 9.86
N PRO A 62 -9.67 0.34 8.62
CA PRO A 62 -10.09 -1.03 8.38
C PRO A 62 -9.08 -2.05 8.92
N ASP A 63 -7.91 -1.59 9.40
CA ASP A 63 -7.01 -2.42 10.21
C ASP A 63 -7.64 -2.92 11.51
N GLY A 64 -8.77 -2.35 11.96
CA GLY A 64 -9.53 -2.87 13.09
C GLY A 64 -10.29 -4.16 12.78
N THR A 65 -10.61 -4.44 11.52
CA THR A 65 -11.26 -5.71 11.14
C THR A 65 -10.18 -6.76 10.87
N LEU A 66 -9.87 -7.53 11.91
CA LEU A 66 -8.95 -8.65 11.79
C LEU A 66 -9.59 -9.78 10.99
N ARG A 67 -8.91 -10.20 9.92
CA ARG A 67 -9.20 -11.44 9.20
C ARG A 67 -7.99 -12.35 9.36
N PHE A 68 -8.19 -13.50 10.00
CA PHE A 68 -7.09 -14.44 10.33
C PHE A 68 -5.95 -13.79 11.14
N SER A 69 -6.30 -13.03 12.17
CA SER A 69 -5.34 -12.34 13.07
C SER A 69 -4.46 -11.27 12.43
N LYS A 70 -4.75 -10.87 11.19
CA LYS A 70 -4.11 -9.74 10.50
C LYS A 70 -5.17 -8.73 10.04
N PRO A 71 -4.81 -7.45 9.89
CA PRO A 71 -5.67 -6.47 9.22
C PRO A 71 -6.16 -7.01 7.88
N TRP A 72 -7.46 -6.88 7.58
CA TRP A 72 -8.00 -7.36 6.30
C TRP A 72 -7.26 -6.75 5.10
N THR A 73 -6.86 -5.49 5.19
CA THR A 73 -6.14 -4.76 4.14
C THR A 73 -4.63 -4.71 4.36
N TRP A 74 -4.03 -5.63 5.13
CA TRP A 74 -2.60 -5.56 5.47
C TRP A 74 -1.70 -5.63 4.23
N GLU A 75 -2.00 -6.51 3.28
CA GLU A 75 -1.26 -6.69 2.02
C GLU A 75 -1.38 -5.45 1.13
N ALA A 76 -2.61 -4.99 0.93
CA ALA A 76 -2.92 -3.76 0.21
C ALA A 76 -2.18 -2.55 0.79
N SER A 77 -2.14 -2.45 2.12
CA SER A 77 -1.43 -1.37 2.80
C SER A 77 0.08 -1.40 2.58
N LEU A 78 0.66 -2.60 2.61
CA LEU A 78 2.09 -2.81 2.51
C LEU A 78 2.60 -2.48 1.10
N VAL A 79 1.91 -2.99 0.08
CA VAL A 79 2.26 -2.69 -1.32
C VAL A 79 2.06 -1.21 -1.61
N HIS A 80 0.95 -0.62 -1.18
CA HIS A 80 0.69 0.81 -1.39
C HIS A 80 1.74 1.70 -0.71
N ASP A 81 2.14 1.38 0.53
CA ASP A 81 3.15 2.11 1.28
C ASP A 81 4.51 2.12 0.55
N ILE A 82 4.99 0.97 0.08
CA ILE A 82 6.24 0.88 -0.69
C ILE A 82 6.19 1.66 -1.99
N LEU A 83 5.10 1.50 -2.76
CA LEU A 83 4.95 2.21 -4.03
C LEU A 83 4.91 3.73 -3.81
N CYS A 84 4.32 4.21 -2.72
CA CYS A 84 4.28 5.62 -2.35
C CYS A 84 5.61 6.13 -1.78
N GLN A 85 6.29 5.34 -0.95
CA GLN A 85 7.55 5.71 -0.31
C GLN A 85 8.68 5.84 -1.34
N PHE A 86 8.77 4.88 -2.27
CA PHE A 86 9.77 4.87 -3.33
C PHE A 86 9.25 5.45 -4.65
N ARG A 87 8.17 6.24 -4.63
CA ARG A 87 7.55 6.82 -5.83
C ARG A 87 8.50 7.65 -6.71
N ALA A 88 9.55 8.21 -6.13
CA ALA A 88 10.54 9.01 -6.86
C ALA A 88 11.54 8.13 -7.63
N GLU A 89 11.72 6.88 -7.20
CA GLU A 89 12.62 5.91 -7.83
C GLU A 89 11.86 4.95 -8.76
N LEU A 90 10.57 4.72 -8.46
CA LEU A 90 9.71 3.82 -9.21
C LEU A 90 9.04 4.50 -10.41
N PRO A 91 8.94 3.81 -11.56
CA PRO A 91 8.32 4.36 -12.77
C PRO A 91 6.79 4.24 -12.75
N PHE A 92 6.15 4.46 -11.59
CA PHE A 92 4.70 4.38 -11.46
C PHE A 92 4.08 5.76 -11.29
N THR A 93 3.00 5.99 -12.02
CA THR A 93 2.12 7.13 -11.81
C THR A 93 1.21 6.87 -10.61
N GLN A 94 0.70 7.95 -10.00
CA GLN A 94 -0.29 7.86 -8.93
C GLN A 94 -1.51 7.01 -9.31
N LYS A 95 -1.96 7.12 -10.58
CA LYS A 95 -3.10 6.35 -11.10
C LYS A 95 -2.80 4.86 -11.14
N GLN A 96 -1.59 4.47 -11.54
CA GLN A 96 -1.16 3.07 -11.51
C GLN A 96 -1.10 2.54 -10.08
N VAL A 97 -0.50 3.28 -9.15
CA VAL A 97 -0.43 2.88 -7.73
C VAL A 97 -1.83 2.75 -7.12
N THR A 98 -2.72 3.69 -7.41
CA THR A 98 -4.12 3.66 -6.95
C THR A 98 -4.90 2.50 -7.55
N HIS A 99 -4.64 2.15 -8.82
CA HIS A 99 -5.25 1.00 -9.47
C HIS A 99 -4.77 -0.32 -8.85
N ILE A 100 -3.46 -0.47 -8.61
CA ILE A 100 -2.89 -1.64 -7.91
C ILE A 100 -3.54 -1.80 -6.53
N PHE A 101 -3.71 -0.70 -5.80
CA PHE A 101 -4.35 -0.71 -4.49
C PHE A 101 -5.84 -1.11 -4.57
N ARG A 102 -6.57 -0.56 -5.54
CA ARG A 102 -7.97 -0.90 -5.80
C ARG A 102 -8.15 -2.39 -6.06
N ASP A 103 -7.31 -2.96 -6.93
CA ASP A 103 -7.43 -4.38 -7.30
C ASP A 103 -7.19 -5.30 -6.11
N GLN A 104 -6.22 -4.98 -5.25
CA GLN A 104 -6.00 -5.70 -4.00
C GLN A 104 -7.20 -5.62 -3.05
N LEU A 105 -7.86 -4.46 -2.95
CA LEU A 105 -9.08 -4.33 -2.13
C LEU A 105 -10.26 -5.14 -2.69
N ILE A 106 -10.41 -5.18 -4.01
CA ILE A 106 -11.44 -5.99 -4.69
C ILE A 106 -11.18 -7.48 -4.45
N GLU A 107 -9.94 -7.93 -4.63
CA GLU A 107 -9.53 -9.32 -4.39
C GLU A 107 -9.74 -9.73 -2.93
N ALA A 108 -9.41 -8.83 -2.00
CA ALA A 108 -9.69 -9.01 -0.58
C ALA A 108 -11.20 -9.06 -0.26
N LYS A 109 -12.08 -8.65 -1.19
CA LYS A 109 -13.53 -8.46 -1.01
C LYS A 109 -13.87 -7.40 0.04
N TRP A 110 -13.07 -6.33 0.10
CA TRP A 110 -13.29 -5.25 1.04
C TRP A 110 -14.55 -4.41 0.65
N PRO A 111 -15.55 -4.27 1.54
CA PRO A 111 -16.84 -3.66 1.18
C PRO A 111 -16.77 -2.14 0.94
N LEU A 112 -15.77 -1.45 1.50
CA LEU A 112 -15.60 0.01 1.37
C LEU A 112 -14.52 0.40 0.34
N THR A 113 -14.30 -0.44 -0.68
CA THR A 113 -13.26 -0.24 -1.69
C THR A 113 -13.35 1.15 -2.34
N SER A 114 -14.51 1.55 -2.85
CA SER A 114 -14.67 2.83 -3.54
C SER A 114 -14.37 4.05 -2.66
N LEU A 115 -14.74 3.98 -1.37
CA LEU A 115 -14.46 5.05 -0.40
C LEU A 115 -12.95 5.18 -0.14
N TYR A 116 -12.25 4.05 -0.01
CA TYR A 116 -10.82 4.01 0.23
C TYR A 116 -10.01 4.45 -0.98
N VAL A 117 -10.39 3.99 -2.18
CA VAL A 117 -9.76 4.40 -3.43
C VAL A 117 -9.92 5.90 -3.64
N TRP A 118 -11.12 6.44 -3.40
CA TRP A 118 -11.36 7.88 -3.49
C TRP A 118 -10.48 8.67 -2.52
N ALA A 119 -10.33 8.21 -1.27
CA ALA A 119 -9.47 8.84 -0.29
C ALA A 119 -8.00 8.85 -0.74
N VAL A 120 -7.47 7.73 -1.22
CA VAL A 120 -6.07 7.65 -1.70
C VAL A 120 -5.82 8.56 -2.90
N ASP A 121 -6.77 8.61 -3.84
CA ASP A 121 -6.66 9.41 -5.06
C ASP A 121 -6.67 10.93 -4.76
N ASN A 122 -7.55 11.37 -3.86
CA ASN A 122 -7.74 12.81 -3.56
C ASN A 122 -6.83 13.32 -2.44
N LEU A 123 -6.41 12.44 -1.54
CA LEU A 123 -5.76 12.81 -0.29
C LEU A 123 -4.36 12.20 -0.12
N GLY A 124 -3.96 11.32 -1.04
CA GLY A 124 -2.63 10.75 -1.08
C GLY A 124 -1.59 11.68 -1.71
N PRO A 125 -0.30 11.28 -1.71
CA PRO A 125 0.78 12.05 -2.31
C PRO A 125 0.48 12.34 -3.78
N GLN A 126 0.68 13.57 -4.22
CA GLN A 126 0.48 13.98 -5.62
C GLN A 126 1.81 14.12 -6.38
N ASP A 127 2.94 14.00 -5.67
CA ASP A 127 4.30 14.17 -6.21
C ASP A 127 4.82 12.88 -6.87
N PHE A 128 4.04 12.33 -7.79
CA PHE A 128 4.44 11.18 -8.61
C PHE A 128 5.12 11.67 -9.90
N PRO A 129 6.03 10.87 -10.49
CA PRO A 129 6.52 11.12 -11.84
C PRO A 129 5.32 11.16 -12.81
N GLN A 130 5.30 12.17 -13.68
CA GLN A 130 4.25 12.40 -14.68
C GLN A 130 4.39 11.46 -15.88
#